data_AF-A0A920UEJ7-F1
#
_entry.id   AF-A0A920UEJ7-F1
#
_cell.length_a   1.000
_cell.length_b   1.000
_cell.length_c   1.000
_cell.angle_alpha   90.00
_cell.angle_beta   90.00
_cell.angle_gamma   90.00
#
_symmetry.space_group_name_H-M   'P 1'
#
loop_
_entity.id
_entity.type
_entity.pdbx_description
1 polymer ?
#
loop_
_entity_poly.entity_id
_entity_poly.type
_entity_poly.pdbx_seq_one_letter_code
_entity_poly.pdbx_strand_id
1 'polypeptide(L)'
;MLVPTPQPGRRSQGSLLARLRLAKPYNWQPRQIQESMRQNTIQLFGRLATIAAMCLAFGQAQAKPNVLFIFADDQCFETIGSLGLTDINTPNLDP
;
A
#
# COMPACT_ATOMS: atom_id res chain seq x y z
N MET A 1 -32.81 87.14 13.41
CA MET A 1 -32.28 86.24 12.37
C MET A 1 -31.48 85.16 13.10
N LEU A 2 -31.97 83.93 13.06
CA LEU A 2 -31.56 82.79 13.90
C LEU A 2 -30.22 82.20 13.43
N VAL A 3 -29.24 82.08 14.34
CA VAL A 3 -28.01 81.29 14.13
C VAL A 3 -28.12 80.04 15.02
N PRO A 4 -27.97 78.81 14.47
CA PRO A 4 -28.34 77.58 15.16
C PRO A 4 -27.27 77.09 16.16
N THR A 5 -27.74 76.44 17.22
CA THR A 5 -26.96 75.72 18.25
C THR A 5 -26.40 74.38 17.72
N PRO A 6 -25.33 73.83 18.32
CA PRO A 6 -24.76 72.55 17.91
C PRO A 6 -25.68 71.40 18.34
N GLN A 7 -26.17 70.61 17.38
CA GLN A 7 -26.97 69.42 17.67
C GLN A 7 -26.08 68.26 18.14
N PRO A 8 -26.47 67.53 19.20
CA PRO A 8 -25.70 66.38 19.69
C PRO A 8 -26.04 65.13 18.87
N GLY A 9 -25.00 64.33 18.58
CA GLY A 9 -25.10 62.88 18.46
C GLY A 9 -26.05 62.31 17.39
N ARG A 10 -25.54 62.09 16.18
CA ARG A 10 -26.02 61.01 15.32
C ARG A 10 -24.83 60.18 14.82
N ARG A 11 -24.31 59.33 15.71
CA ARG A 11 -23.42 58.23 15.30
C ARG A 11 -24.23 57.33 14.38
N SER A 12 -24.01 57.50 13.08
CA SER A 12 -24.44 56.59 12.03
C SER A 12 -24.09 55.16 12.43
N GLN A 13 -25.09 54.38 12.86
CA GLN A 13 -25.04 52.93 13.02
C GLN A 13 -24.97 52.23 11.65
N GLY A 14 -24.08 52.71 10.77
CA GLY A 14 -23.77 52.07 9.52
C GLY A 14 -22.58 51.13 9.71
N SER A 15 -22.84 49.82 9.59
CA SER A 15 -21.87 48.79 9.18
C SER A 15 -21.09 47.99 10.23
N LEU A 16 -21.50 47.96 11.51
CA LEU A 16 -21.00 46.90 12.41
C LEU A 16 -21.32 45.49 11.89
N LEU A 17 -22.47 45.32 11.22
CA LEU A 17 -22.85 44.08 10.55
C LEU A 17 -22.10 43.81 9.22
N ALA A 18 -21.53 44.83 8.57
CA ALA A 18 -20.72 44.62 7.36
C ALA A 18 -19.28 44.21 7.71
N ARG A 19 -18.77 44.66 8.85
CA ARG A 19 -17.43 44.30 9.37
C ARG A 19 -17.36 42.88 9.94
N LEU A 20 -18.51 42.23 10.19
CA LEU A 20 -18.59 40.85 10.63
C LEU A 20 -18.45 39.81 9.49
N ARG A 21 -18.32 40.25 8.23
CA ARG A 21 -18.39 39.33 7.07
C ARG A 21 -17.06 38.98 6.40
N LEU A 22 -15.91 39.44 6.90
CA LEU A 22 -14.64 39.17 6.20
C LEU A 22 -13.41 39.02 7.12
N ALA A 23 -13.58 38.40 8.28
CA ALA A 23 -12.44 37.87 9.03
C ALA A 23 -12.21 36.40 8.62
N LYS A 24 -11.76 36.17 7.38
CA LYS A 24 -11.02 34.93 7.11
C LYS A 24 -9.68 35.07 7.84
N PRO A 25 -9.29 34.13 8.71
CA PRO A 25 -8.01 34.19 9.41
C PRO A 25 -6.87 34.45 8.42
N TYR A 26 -5.94 35.33 8.79
CA TYR A 26 -4.79 35.77 7.99
C TYR A 26 -3.82 34.63 7.59
N ASN A 27 -4.05 33.42 8.11
CA ASN A 27 -3.25 32.21 7.89
C ASN A 27 -4.03 31.07 7.21
N TRP A 28 -5.15 31.36 6.51
CA TRP A 28 -5.86 30.37 5.71
C TRP A 28 -5.06 29.92 4.47
N GLN A 29 -4.28 28.83 4.60
CA GLN A 29 -3.55 28.18 3.51
C GLN A 29 -4.15 26.80 3.17
N PRO A 30 -5.31 26.72 2.48
CA PRO A 30 -5.92 25.44 2.15
C PRO A 30 -5.09 24.64 1.13
N ARG A 31 -4.32 25.32 0.26
CA ARG A 31 -3.49 24.65 -0.75
C ARG A 31 -2.35 23.84 -0.16
N GLN A 32 -1.68 24.32 0.88
CA GLN A 32 -0.54 23.61 1.47
C GLN A 32 -0.95 22.32 2.19
N ILE A 33 -2.12 22.32 2.84
CA ILE A 33 -2.70 21.14 3.48
C ILE A 33 -3.23 20.15 2.42
N GLN A 34 -3.83 20.65 1.34
CA GLN A 34 -4.30 19.82 0.24
C GLN A 34 -3.15 19.12 -0.50
N GLU A 35 -2.03 19.82 -0.70
CA GLU A 35 -0.88 19.28 -1.43
C GLU A 35 -0.04 18.30 -0.59
N SER A 36 0.09 18.53 0.72
CA SER A 36 0.75 17.57 1.62
C SER A 36 -0.04 16.26 1.73
N MET A 37 -1.37 16.34 1.84
CA MET A 37 -2.26 15.17 1.85
C MET A 37 -2.21 14.39 0.54
N ARG A 38 -2.13 15.07 -0.61
CA ARG A 38 -2.03 14.45 -1.96
C ARG A 38 -0.70 13.73 -2.17
N GLN A 39 0.41 14.30 -1.67
CA GLN A 39 1.72 13.65 -1.77
C GLN A 39 1.83 12.45 -0.82
N ASN A 40 1.31 12.56 0.40
CA ASN A 40 1.38 11.47 1.38
C ASN A 40 0.50 10.26 0.99
N THR A 41 -0.62 10.51 0.31
CA THR A 41 -1.48 9.44 -0.24
C THR A 41 -0.80 8.70 -1.39
N ILE A 42 -0.14 9.40 -2.33
CA ILE A 42 0.59 8.74 -3.44
C ILE A 42 1.77 7.91 -2.91
N GLN A 43 2.52 8.44 -1.94
CA GLN A 43 3.62 7.72 -1.28
C GLN A 43 3.12 6.47 -0.52
N LEU A 44 1.93 6.55 0.09
CA LEU A 44 1.30 5.43 0.80
C LEU A 44 0.92 4.30 -0.17
N PHE A 45 0.33 4.62 -1.32
CA PHE A 45 0.03 3.62 -2.35
C PHE A 45 1.28 2.93 -2.88
N GLY A 46 2.35 3.69 -3.14
CA GLY A 46 3.64 3.13 -3.55
C GLY A 46 4.22 2.16 -2.53
N ARG A 47 4.17 2.51 -1.24
CA ARG A 47 4.65 1.65 -0.14
C ARG A 47 3.81 0.37 0.00
N LEU A 48 2.49 0.49 -0.08
CA LEU A 48 1.59 -0.67 -0.03
C LEU A 48 1.84 -1.61 -1.21
N ALA A 49 2.05 -1.08 -2.41
CA ALA A 49 2.38 -1.88 -3.58
C ALA A 49 3.72 -2.63 -3.42
N THR A 50 4.75 -1.98 -2.86
CA THR A 50 6.04 -2.64 -2.59
C THR A 50 5.95 -3.74 -1.55
N ILE A 51 5.16 -3.55 -0.48
CA ILE A 51 4.95 -4.58 0.54
C ILE A 51 4.18 -5.77 -0.05
N ALA A 52 3.14 -5.51 -0.84
CA ALA A 52 2.38 -6.56 -1.50
C ALA A 52 3.25 -7.39 -2.47
N ALA A 53 4.09 -6.73 -3.27
CA ALA A 53 5.03 -7.40 -4.16
C ALA A 53 6.05 -8.26 -3.40
N MET A 54 6.55 -7.75 -2.27
CA MET A 54 7.48 -8.50 -1.40
C MET A 54 6.81 -9.73 -0.78
N CYS A 55 5.56 -9.62 -0.31
CA CYS A 55 4.82 -10.76 0.22
C CYS A 55 4.58 -11.85 -0.83
N LEU A 56 4.27 -11.47 -2.08
CA LEU A 56 4.09 -12.43 -3.18
C LEU A 56 5.39 -13.17 -3.52
N ALA A 57 6.53 -12.50 -3.44
CA ALA A 57 7.85 -13.11 -3.72
C ALA A 57 8.28 -14.13 -2.65
N PHE A 58 7.98 -13.88 -1.37
CA PHE A 58 8.40 -14.73 -0.25
C PHE A 58 7.35 -15.76 0.20
N GLY A 59 6.10 -15.67 -0.26
CA GLY A 59 4.99 -16.52 0.18
C GLY A 59 4.95 -17.93 -0.42
N GLN A 60 5.88 -18.29 -1.31
CA GLN A 60 5.92 -19.63 -1.90
C GLN A 60 6.61 -20.62 -0.96
N ALA A 61 5.96 -20.91 0.17
CA ALA A 61 6.39 -22.00 1.03
C ALA A 61 6.05 -23.33 0.35
N GLN A 62 7.04 -23.94 -0.30
CA GLN A 62 6.91 -25.29 -0.82
C GLN A 62 6.59 -26.25 0.33
N ALA A 63 5.58 -27.10 0.19
CA ALA A 63 5.29 -28.13 1.18
C ALA A 63 6.56 -28.97 1.42
N LYS A 64 6.88 -29.21 2.70
CA LYS A 64 8.06 -30.00 3.06
C LYS A 64 7.95 -31.38 2.39
N PRO A 65 8.91 -31.80 1.55
CA PRO A 65 8.83 -33.09 0.87
C PRO A 65 8.98 -34.22 1.89
N ASN A 66 8.29 -35.33 1.64
CA ASN A 66 8.51 -36.58 2.35
C ASN A 66 9.75 -37.26 1.75
N VAL A 67 10.69 -37.66 2.60
CA VAL A 67 11.91 -38.33 2.16
C VAL A 67 11.79 -39.81 2.49
N LEU A 68 11.85 -40.65 1.45
CA LEU A 68 11.85 -42.11 1.55
C LEU A 68 13.17 -42.64 0.99
N PHE A 69 13.97 -43.31 1.83
CA PHE A 69 15.19 -43.97 1.43
C PHE A 69 14.93 -45.48 1.28
N ILE A 70 15.23 -46.02 0.09
CA ILE A 70 15.15 -47.45 -0.19
C ILE A 70 16.56 -47.94 -0.51
N PHE A 71 17.02 -48.94 0.22
CA PHE A 71 18.26 -49.65 -0.05
C PHE A 71 17.93 -51.10 -0.35
N ALA A 72 18.50 -51.63 -1.42
CA ALA A 72 18.46 -53.04 -1.77
C ALA A 72 19.89 -53.57 -1.70
N ASP A 73 20.09 -54.66 -0.97
CA ASP A 73 21.37 -55.38 -0.95
C ASP A 73 21.51 -56.13 -2.29
N ASP A 74 22.73 -56.19 -2.82
CA ASP A 74 23.09 -56.88 -4.07
C ASP A 74 22.38 -56.42 -5.36
N GLN A 75 21.61 -55.33 -5.36
CA GLN A 75 21.02 -54.78 -6.58
C GLN A 75 22.11 -54.15 -7.46
N CYS A 76 22.53 -54.87 -8.51
CA CYS A 76 23.45 -54.36 -9.54
C CYS A 76 22.79 -53.26 -10.38
N PHE A 77 23.60 -52.38 -10.98
CA PHE A 77 23.07 -51.33 -11.86
C PHE A 77 22.46 -51.92 -13.15
N GLU A 78 23.05 -52.98 -13.69
CA GLU A 78 22.69 -53.60 -14.97
C GLU A 78 21.31 -54.27 -14.96
N THR A 79 20.77 -54.56 -13.77
CA THR A 79 19.48 -55.22 -13.57
C THR A 79 18.30 -54.26 -13.51
N ILE A 80 18.56 -52.94 -13.61
CA ILE A 80 17.51 -51.93 -13.77
C ILE A 80 17.03 -51.94 -15.22
N GLY A 81 15.77 -52.29 -15.43
CA GLY A 81 15.17 -52.45 -16.77
C GLY A 81 15.25 -51.17 -17.62
N SER A 82 15.13 -49.99 -17.00
CA SER A 82 15.24 -48.69 -17.68
C SER A 82 16.60 -48.42 -18.33
N LEU A 83 17.65 -49.18 -17.98
CA LEU A 83 18.97 -49.05 -18.61
C LEU A 83 19.11 -49.90 -19.89
N GLY A 84 18.18 -50.82 -20.15
CA GLY A 84 18.17 -51.64 -21.38
C GLY A 84 19.37 -52.58 -21.54
N LEU A 85 20.10 -52.86 -20.45
CA LEU A 85 21.32 -53.68 -20.46
C LEU A 85 21.02 -55.18 -20.33
N THR A 86 19.88 -55.53 -19.75
CA THR A 86 19.41 -56.90 -19.52
C THR A 86 17.93 -57.04 -19.89
N ASP A 87 17.45 -58.27 -20.12
CA ASP A 87 16.03 -58.58 -20.37
C ASP A 87 15.24 -58.70 -19.04
N ILE A 88 15.47 -57.73 -18.14
CA ILE A 88 14.85 -57.66 -16.82
C ILE A 88 13.86 -56.49 -16.82
N ASN A 89 12.64 -56.74 -16.35
CA ASN A 89 11.59 -55.72 -16.24
C ASN A 89 11.41 -55.31 -14.77
N THR A 90 11.58 -54.01 -14.48
CA THR A 90 11.41 -53.43 -13.14
C THR A 90 10.31 -52.37 -13.14
N PRO A 91 9.02 -52.74 -13.25
CA PRO A 91 7.94 -51.81 -13.64
C PRO A 91 7.61 -50.71 -12.62
N ASN A 92 8.06 -50.83 -11.37
CA ASN A 92 7.88 -49.81 -10.33
C ASN A 92 9.08 -48.86 -10.20
N LEU A 93 10.21 -49.21 -10.83
CA LEU A 93 11.45 -48.43 -10.85
C LEU A 93 11.71 -47.85 -12.24
N ASP A 94 11.18 -48.52 -13.27
CA ASP A 94 11.22 -48.07 -14.65
C ASP A 94 10.19 -46.95 -14.87
N PRO A 95 10.56 -45.88 -15.58
CA PRO A 95 9.66 -44.76 -15.89
C PRO A 95 8.58 -45.11 -16.92
#